data_AF-A0A5A7MTJ8-F1
#
_entry.id   AF-A0A5A7MTJ8-F1
#
_cell.length_a   1.000
_cell.length_b   1.000
_cell.length_c   1.000
_cell.angle_alpha   90.00
_cell.angle_beta   90.00
_cell.angle_gamma   90.00
#
_symmetry.space_group_name_H-M   'P 1'
#
loop_
_entity.id
_entity.type
_entity.pdbx_description
1 polymer ?
#
loop_
_entity_poly.entity_id
_entity_poly.type
_entity_poly.pdbx_seq_one_letter_code
_entity_poly.pdbx_strand_id
1 'polypeptide(L)'
;MSRFLNRVLALTIGRQNALFEAFETVLEQILEGLRASGGLDVGVETLQADSFTVTESRDVYTHTRTGAETRCLSIERRDKVTPLSFEDAAAQHGDNTRLLVNVRSNRAALCKPAPSRMSEAGAVERCVRLLRPLDSHTLTETELAASAWEEAEGKSFQHAWETELANLPEYRTSTFYLVTGLLLPIWDRMDTGVGGGSLRIFRLQADDGQRLLGRVLREKDLPRFYAALELDAPELAIEAAWTSVLEDGASYALVQGLRLRRSRIMGENRVEIEVGSGPGMFDTLIHLGCMTEIIQYRRRAFIPVCAQGPDILAKVLDRFPMVAG
;
A
#
# COMPACT_ATOMS: atom_id res chain seq x y z
N MET A 1 37.53 4.39 -10.82
CA MET A 1 37.41 4.86 -9.42
C MET A 1 38.73 5.31 -8.76
N SER A 2 39.89 5.39 -9.45
CA SER A 2 41.18 5.72 -8.80
C SER A 2 41.63 7.19 -8.91
N ARG A 3 41.04 8.00 -9.81
CA ARG A 3 41.47 9.40 -10.02
C ARG A 3 40.90 10.39 -9.02
N PHE A 4 39.74 10.10 -8.44
CA PHE A 4 39.08 11.00 -7.49
C PHE A 4 39.78 10.99 -6.14
N LEU A 5 39.96 9.80 -5.54
CA LEU A 5 40.63 9.65 -4.26
C LEU A 5 42.06 10.20 -4.29
N ASN A 6 42.80 9.94 -5.37
CA ASN A 6 44.15 10.49 -5.56
C ASN A 6 44.17 12.02 -5.69
N ARG A 7 43.09 12.66 -6.16
CA ARG A 7 42.98 14.13 -6.24
C ARG A 7 42.56 14.75 -4.90
N VAL A 8 41.74 14.06 -4.12
CA VAL A 8 41.35 14.48 -2.77
C VAL A 8 42.54 14.39 -1.82
N LEU A 9 43.31 13.30 -1.88
CA LEU A 9 44.51 13.10 -1.06
C LEU A 9 45.65 14.09 -1.35
N ALA A 10 45.60 14.76 -2.51
CA ALA A 10 46.55 15.81 -2.88
C ALA A 10 46.20 17.20 -2.30
N LEU A 11 45.04 17.35 -1.65
CA LEU A 11 44.61 18.62 -1.03
C LEU A 11 45.16 18.76 0.39
N THR A 12 45.15 19.98 0.92
CA THR A 12 45.45 20.21 2.35
C THR A 12 44.34 19.63 3.23
N ILE A 13 44.68 19.21 4.45
CA ILE A 13 43.75 18.54 5.39
C ILE A 13 42.45 19.35 5.58
N GLY A 14 42.54 20.67 5.74
CA GLY A 14 41.36 21.53 5.88
C GLY A 14 40.43 21.53 4.65
N ARG A 15 40.98 21.42 3.42
CA ARG A 15 40.20 21.31 2.18
C ARG A 15 39.64 19.91 1.97
N GLN A 16 40.34 18.88 2.43
CA GLN A 16 39.82 17.51 2.44
C GLN A 16 38.58 17.43 3.34
N ASN A 17 38.68 17.93 4.58
CA ASN A 17 37.57 17.91 5.54
C ASN A 17 36.35 18.68 5.02
N ALA A 18 36.53 19.88 4.49
CA ALA A 18 35.42 20.67 3.93
C ALA A 18 34.72 19.95 2.75
N LEU A 19 35.48 19.21 1.94
CA LEU A 19 34.90 18.43 0.84
C LEU A 19 34.14 17.20 1.36
N PHE A 20 34.66 16.53 2.38
CA PHE A 20 33.99 15.39 3.02
C PHE A 20 32.71 15.83 3.76
N GLU A 21 32.73 16.95 4.50
CA GLU A 21 31.53 17.50 5.15
C GLU A 21 30.44 17.86 4.13
N ALA A 22 30.81 18.50 3.02
CA ALA A 22 29.86 18.82 1.96
C ALA A 22 29.30 17.55 1.30
N PHE A 23 30.14 16.53 1.10
CA PHE A 23 29.72 15.23 0.59
C PHE A 23 28.78 14.49 1.55
N GLU A 24 29.10 14.47 2.85
CA GLU A 24 28.26 13.89 3.91
C GLU A 24 26.90 14.58 3.98
N THR A 25 26.86 15.91 3.93
CA THR A 25 25.60 16.68 3.91
C THR A 25 24.71 16.31 2.72
N VAL A 26 25.30 16.19 1.52
CA VAL A 26 24.57 15.78 0.31
C VAL A 26 24.11 14.33 0.42
N LEU A 27 24.95 13.44 0.97
CA LEU A 27 24.58 12.06 1.23
C LEU A 27 23.41 11.96 2.21
N GLU A 28 23.44 12.69 3.32
CA GLU A 28 22.35 12.71 4.31
C GLU A 28 21.03 13.18 3.70
N GLN A 29 21.05 14.22 2.87
CA GLN A 29 19.87 14.71 2.17
C GLN A 29 19.31 13.69 1.17
N ILE A 30 20.18 13.00 0.42
CA ILE A 30 19.79 11.93 -0.48
C ILE A 30 19.23 10.74 0.30
N LEU A 31 19.89 10.33 1.39
CA LEU A 31 19.45 9.24 2.26
C LEU A 31 18.09 9.55 2.89
N GLU A 32 17.86 10.78 3.34
CA GLU A 32 16.58 11.21 3.89
C GLU A 32 15.47 11.25 2.83
N GLY A 33 15.77 11.73 1.63
CA GLY A 33 14.86 11.65 0.48
C GLY A 33 14.54 10.20 0.07
N LEU A 34 15.53 9.30 0.12
CA LEU A 34 15.35 7.88 -0.14
C LEU A 34 14.57 7.17 0.98
N ARG A 35 14.74 7.56 2.25
CA ARG A 35 13.89 7.08 3.36
C ARG A 35 12.45 7.53 3.20
N ALA A 36 12.24 8.81 2.91
CA ALA A 36 10.91 9.39 2.71
C ALA A 36 10.17 8.79 1.50
N SER A 37 10.90 8.43 0.44
CA SER A 37 10.35 7.75 -0.75
C SER A 37 10.31 6.22 -0.64
N GLY A 38 10.80 5.65 0.47
CA GLY A 38 10.89 4.21 0.66
C GLY A 38 11.87 3.52 -0.29
N GLY A 39 12.79 4.25 -0.93
CA GLY A 39 13.80 3.75 -1.88
C GLY A 39 15.17 3.44 -1.27
N LEU A 40 15.37 3.66 0.05
CA LEU A 40 16.63 3.33 0.70
C LEU A 40 16.80 1.81 0.86
N ASP A 41 17.80 1.23 0.20
CA ASP A 41 18.18 -0.17 0.34
C ASP A 41 19.08 -0.35 1.57
N VAL A 42 18.51 -0.87 2.65
CA VAL A 42 19.22 -1.11 3.94
C VAL A 42 19.82 -2.53 3.99
N GLY A 43 19.78 -3.29 2.89
CA GLY A 43 20.20 -4.69 2.84
C GLY A 43 19.08 -5.65 3.27
N VAL A 44 19.43 -6.72 3.99
CA VAL A 44 18.45 -7.72 4.46
C VAL A 44 17.63 -7.14 5.61
N GLU A 45 16.41 -6.72 5.31
CA GLU A 45 15.45 -6.25 6.32
C GLU A 45 14.83 -7.45 7.04
N THR A 46 14.74 -7.39 8.37
CA THR A 46 14.04 -8.42 9.15
C THR A 46 12.60 -7.97 9.34
N LEU A 47 11.65 -8.71 8.77
CA LEU A 47 10.23 -8.47 9.00
C LEU A 47 9.89 -8.78 10.45
N GLN A 48 9.13 -7.89 11.07
CA GLN A 48 8.63 -8.02 12.43
C GLN A 48 7.12 -8.00 12.39
N ALA A 49 6.52 -8.91 13.16
CA ALA A 49 5.10 -9.03 13.43
C ALA A 49 4.92 -9.81 14.74
N ASP A 50 3.70 -9.84 15.27
CA ASP A 50 3.39 -10.68 16.44
C ASP A 50 3.41 -12.17 16.09
N SER A 51 3.07 -12.54 14.85
CA SER A 51 3.13 -13.93 14.37
C SER A 51 3.32 -14.01 12.85
N PHE A 52 4.08 -15.01 12.43
CA PHE A 52 4.22 -15.42 11.03
C PHE A 52 3.95 -16.92 10.90
N THR A 53 2.90 -17.29 10.18
CA THR A 53 2.55 -18.68 9.93
C THR A 53 2.67 -19.00 8.44
N VAL A 54 3.43 -20.04 8.09
CA VAL A 54 3.46 -20.58 6.72
C VAL A 54 2.17 -21.37 6.49
N THR A 55 1.32 -20.89 5.59
CA THR A 55 0.02 -21.53 5.28
C THR A 55 0.10 -22.46 4.08
N GLU A 56 0.97 -22.15 3.12
CA GLU A 56 1.16 -22.95 1.91
C GLU A 56 2.63 -22.88 1.45
N SER A 57 3.12 -23.95 0.83
CA SER A 57 4.45 -24.02 0.22
C SER A 57 4.35 -24.71 -1.13
N ARG A 58 4.81 -24.04 -2.20
CA ARG A 58 4.86 -24.58 -3.56
C ARG A 58 6.28 -24.51 -4.12
N ASP A 59 6.75 -25.59 -4.71
CA ASP A 59 8.01 -25.59 -5.44
C ASP A 59 7.82 -24.87 -6.79
N VAL A 60 8.68 -23.90 -7.07
CA VAL A 60 8.57 -23.03 -8.26
C VAL A 60 9.76 -23.15 -9.20
N TYR A 61 10.90 -23.68 -8.72
CA TYR A 61 12.05 -23.93 -9.57
C TYR A 61 12.99 -24.95 -8.91
N THR A 62 13.58 -25.84 -9.72
CA THR A 62 14.62 -26.77 -9.29
C THR A 62 15.82 -26.65 -10.22
N HIS A 63 16.98 -26.29 -9.66
CA HIS A 63 18.18 -26.06 -10.45
C HIS A 63 18.81 -27.37 -10.92
N THR A 64 18.84 -27.58 -12.24
CA THR A 64 19.21 -28.84 -12.90
C THR A 64 20.57 -29.42 -12.50
N ARG A 65 21.55 -28.57 -12.18
CA ARG A 65 22.92 -29.02 -11.84
C ARG A 65 23.13 -29.30 -10.35
N THR A 66 22.39 -28.63 -9.47
CA THR A 66 22.63 -28.70 -8.01
C THR A 66 21.49 -29.37 -7.25
N GLY A 67 20.33 -29.58 -7.90
CA GLY A 67 19.11 -30.03 -7.23
C GLY A 67 18.55 -29.02 -6.23
N ALA A 68 19.10 -27.80 -6.17
CA ALA A 68 18.63 -26.79 -5.24
C ALA A 68 17.25 -26.29 -5.65
N GLU A 69 16.33 -26.28 -4.70
CA GLU A 69 14.94 -25.88 -4.90
C GLU A 69 14.71 -24.42 -4.53
N THR A 70 13.70 -23.86 -5.16
CA THR A 70 13.15 -22.55 -4.86
C THR A 70 11.66 -22.72 -4.65
N ARG A 71 11.15 -22.16 -3.55
CA ARG A 71 9.76 -22.32 -3.11
C ARG A 71 9.09 -20.96 -3.00
N CYS A 72 7.83 -20.90 -3.39
CA CYS A 72 6.94 -19.79 -3.08
C CYS A 72 6.08 -20.19 -1.87
N LEU A 73 6.23 -19.46 -0.77
CA LEU A 73 5.49 -19.67 0.46
C LEU A 73 4.36 -18.65 0.57
N SER A 74 3.18 -19.07 1.00
CA SER A 74 2.13 -18.17 1.49
C SER A 74 2.33 -17.98 3.00
N ILE A 75 2.47 -16.73 3.44
CA ILE A 75 2.73 -16.38 4.83
C ILE A 75 1.55 -15.57 5.34
N GLU A 76 0.86 -16.09 6.36
CA GLU A 76 -0.05 -15.31 7.18
C GLU A 76 0.77 -14.50 8.19
N ARG A 77 0.57 -13.19 8.19
CA ARG A 77 1.12 -12.24 9.15
C ARG A 77 0.00 -11.79 10.07
N ARG A 78 0.24 -11.84 11.37
CA ARG A 78 -0.65 -11.30 12.38
C ARG A 78 0.06 -10.21 13.16
N ASP A 79 -0.55 -9.03 13.21
CA ASP A 79 -0.09 -7.88 14.01
C ASP A 79 -1.15 -7.50 15.04
N LYS A 80 -0.71 -7.25 16.27
CA LYS A 80 -1.58 -6.73 17.31
C LYS A 80 -2.00 -5.31 16.96
N VAL A 81 -3.30 -5.07 17.05
CA VAL A 81 -3.86 -3.75 16.78
C VAL A 81 -3.62 -2.87 18.01
N THR A 82 -2.81 -1.81 17.86
CA THR A 82 -2.52 -0.85 18.94
C THR A 82 -3.15 0.50 18.61
N PRO A 83 -4.45 0.70 18.91
CA PRO A 83 -5.11 1.95 18.62
C PRO A 83 -4.72 3.05 19.60
N LEU A 84 -4.78 4.29 19.11
CA LEU A 84 -4.73 5.48 19.94
C LEU A 84 -5.99 5.55 20.81
N SER A 85 -5.79 5.57 22.13
CA SER A 85 -6.89 5.67 23.09
C SER A 85 -7.61 7.01 22.96
N PHE A 86 -8.85 7.07 23.42
CA PHE A 86 -9.58 8.34 23.47
C PHE A 86 -8.86 9.36 24.38
N GLU A 87 -8.33 8.92 25.52
CA GLU A 87 -7.62 9.79 26.47
C GLU A 87 -6.38 10.41 25.83
N ASP A 88 -5.58 9.62 25.09
CA ASP A 88 -4.39 10.11 24.39
C ASP A 88 -4.75 11.05 23.23
N ALA A 89 -5.87 10.82 22.56
CA ALA A 89 -6.40 11.71 21.54
C ALA A 89 -6.93 13.01 22.15
N ALA A 90 -7.63 12.94 23.27
CA ALA A 90 -8.17 14.10 23.99
C ALA A 90 -7.05 14.96 24.60
N ALA A 91 -6.00 14.35 25.14
CA ALA A 91 -4.80 15.05 25.63
C ALA A 91 -4.07 15.83 24.52
N GLN A 92 -4.28 15.41 23.27
CA GLN A 92 -3.73 16.02 22.07
C GLN A 92 -4.61 17.15 21.50
N HIS A 93 -5.78 17.40 22.09
CA HIS A 93 -6.67 18.48 21.74
C HIS A 93 -6.21 19.80 22.40
N GLY A 94 -6.26 20.88 21.64
CA GLY A 94 -5.95 22.23 22.09
C GLY A 94 -6.46 23.27 21.09
N ASP A 95 -6.08 24.54 21.29
CA ASP A 95 -6.67 25.71 20.60
C ASP A 95 -6.64 25.63 19.06
N ASN A 96 -5.63 24.96 18.48
CA ASN A 96 -5.45 24.85 17.03
C ASN A 96 -5.98 23.53 16.44
N THR A 97 -6.80 22.79 17.18
CA THR A 97 -7.31 21.48 16.75
C THR A 97 -8.82 21.45 16.71
N ARG A 98 -9.39 20.65 15.81
CA ARG A 98 -10.85 20.51 15.66
C ARG A 98 -11.27 19.07 15.90
N LEU A 99 -12.36 18.87 16.61
CA LEU A 99 -12.99 17.56 16.77
C LEU A 99 -13.95 17.36 15.62
N LEU A 100 -13.72 16.36 14.79
CA LEU A 100 -14.54 16.10 13.62
C LEU A 100 -15.23 14.74 13.73
N VAL A 101 -16.48 14.68 13.27
CA VAL A 101 -17.23 13.44 13.03
C VAL A 101 -17.69 13.41 11.58
N ASN A 102 -17.49 12.28 10.93
CA ASN A 102 -17.93 12.10 9.55
C ASN A 102 -19.41 11.71 9.52
N VAL A 103 -20.27 12.54 8.93
CA VAL A 103 -21.73 12.32 8.96
C VAL A 103 -22.21 11.08 8.21
N ARG A 104 -21.40 10.55 7.27
CA ARG A 104 -21.74 9.33 6.51
C ARG A 104 -21.31 8.06 7.22
N SER A 105 -20.11 8.05 7.78
CA SER A 105 -19.52 6.86 8.39
C SER A 105 -19.63 6.82 9.91
N ASN A 106 -20.05 7.92 10.53
CA ASN A 106 -20.07 8.14 11.98
C ASN A 106 -18.71 7.89 12.66
N ARG A 107 -17.61 8.06 11.91
CA ARG A 107 -16.24 7.91 12.41
C ARG A 107 -15.73 9.23 12.95
N ALA A 108 -14.91 9.18 13.99
CA ALA A 108 -14.29 10.36 14.59
C ALA A 108 -12.87 10.60 14.04
N ALA A 109 -12.45 11.87 14.04
CA ALA A 109 -11.08 12.27 13.76
C ALA A 109 -10.70 13.55 14.51
N LEU A 110 -9.51 13.57 15.12
CA LEU A 110 -8.90 14.79 15.65
C LEU A 110 -8.14 15.47 14.52
N CYS A 111 -8.62 16.64 14.10
CA CYS A 111 -8.01 17.44 13.05
C CYS A 111 -6.95 18.37 13.61
N LYS A 112 -5.72 18.27 13.09
CA LYS A 112 -4.57 19.10 13.46
C LYS A 112 -4.00 19.83 12.25
N PRO A 113 -3.33 20.97 12.43
CA PRO A 113 -2.60 21.62 11.34
C PRO A 113 -1.47 20.71 10.84
N ALA A 114 -1.26 20.69 9.53
CA ALA A 114 -0.18 19.95 8.89
C ALA A 114 0.65 20.88 7.98
N PRO A 115 1.90 20.51 7.64
CA PRO A 115 2.70 21.27 6.68
C PRO A 115 1.93 21.49 5.38
N SER A 116 1.94 22.73 4.89
CA SER A 116 1.25 23.10 3.65
C SER A 116 1.89 22.42 2.44
N ARG A 117 1.08 22.08 1.44
CA ARG A 117 1.52 21.45 0.19
C ARG A 117 1.53 22.48 -0.93
N MET A 118 2.53 22.45 -1.80
CA MET A 118 2.52 23.25 -3.03
C MET A 118 1.82 22.46 -4.13
N SER A 119 0.81 23.06 -4.76
CA SER A 119 0.11 22.50 -5.92
C SER A 119 0.99 22.55 -7.17
N GLU A 120 0.64 21.77 -8.21
CA GLU A 120 1.33 21.81 -9.51
C GLU A 120 1.28 23.19 -10.19
N ALA A 121 0.29 24.01 -9.85
CA ALA A 121 0.16 25.39 -10.30
C ALA A 121 1.00 26.40 -9.47
N GLY A 122 1.81 25.92 -8.51
CA GLY A 122 2.67 26.74 -7.66
C GLY A 122 1.96 27.43 -6.49
N ALA A 123 0.65 27.21 -6.30
CA ALA A 123 -0.10 27.76 -5.18
C ALA A 123 0.13 26.95 -3.89
N VAL A 124 0.22 27.64 -2.75
CA VAL A 124 0.35 27.02 -1.42
C VAL A 124 -1.02 26.61 -0.91
N GLU A 125 -1.23 25.32 -0.71
CA GLU A 125 -2.45 24.72 -0.15
C GLU A 125 -2.23 24.42 1.34
N ARG A 126 -3.10 24.98 2.20
CA ARG A 126 -3.10 24.65 3.63
C ARG A 126 -3.59 23.21 3.82
N CYS A 127 -2.88 22.48 4.66
CA CYS A 127 -3.17 21.08 4.95
C CYS A 127 -3.51 20.88 6.43
N VAL A 128 -4.34 19.87 6.66
CA VAL A 128 -4.68 19.35 7.97
C VAL A 128 -4.41 17.85 8.01
N ARG A 129 -4.06 17.35 9.18
CA ARG A 129 -3.93 15.92 9.47
C ARG A 129 -5.10 15.49 10.32
N LEU A 130 -5.86 14.53 9.82
CA LEU A 130 -6.91 13.83 10.56
C LEU A 130 -6.28 12.64 11.27
N LEU A 131 -6.20 12.71 12.59
CA LEU A 131 -5.73 11.65 13.46
C LEU A 131 -6.91 10.79 13.91
N ARG A 132 -6.79 9.48 13.76
CA ARG A 132 -7.84 8.49 14.02
C ARG A 132 -7.25 7.35 14.87
N PRO A 133 -8.08 6.43 15.40
CA PRO A 133 -7.58 5.37 16.29
C PRO A 133 -6.41 4.56 15.71
N LEU A 134 -6.49 4.16 14.43
CA LEU A 134 -5.48 3.28 13.80
C LEU A 134 -4.63 3.97 12.73
N ASP A 135 -5.08 5.11 12.24
CA ASP A 135 -4.46 5.76 11.10
C ASP A 135 -4.43 7.27 11.25
N SER A 136 -3.69 7.90 10.36
CA SER A 136 -3.80 9.33 10.17
C SER A 136 -3.64 9.64 8.69
N HIS A 137 -4.39 10.61 8.20
CA HIS A 137 -4.30 11.02 6.81
C HIS A 137 -4.30 12.53 6.70
N THR A 138 -3.56 13.04 5.71
CA THR A 138 -3.45 14.47 5.47
C THR A 138 -4.34 14.86 4.31
N LEU A 139 -5.11 15.93 4.49
CA LEU A 139 -6.00 16.53 3.49
C LEU A 139 -5.66 18.00 3.38
N THR A 140 -5.92 18.59 2.22
CA THR A 140 -6.01 20.06 2.11
C THR A 140 -7.30 20.55 2.78
N GLU A 141 -7.32 21.82 3.20
CA GLU A 141 -8.55 22.44 3.73
C GLU A 141 -9.70 22.40 2.71
N THR A 142 -9.40 22.51 1.41
CA THR A 142 -10.39 22.38 0.33
C THR A 142 -10.96 20.96 0.24
N GLU A 143 -10.11 19.93 0.32
CA GLU A 143 -10.56 18.54 0.36
C GLU A 143 -11.36 18.22 1.63
N LEU A 144 -10.98 18.81 2.77
CA LEU A 144 -11.74 18.68 4.01
C LEU A 144 -13.14 19.31 3.86
N ALA A 145 -13.22 20.53 3.33
CA ALA A 145 -14.51 21.21 3.12
C ALA A 145 -15.42 20.50 2.11
N ALA A 146 -14.84 19.80 1.12
CA ALA A 146 -15.58 18.99 0.15
C ALA A 146 -15.97 17.59 0.68
N SER A 147 -15.47 17.21 1.85
CA SER A 147 -15.73 15.91 2.47
C SER A 147 -16.95 15.96 3.40
N ALA A 148 -17.31 14.80 3.95
CA ALA A 148 -18.41 14.67 4.91
C ALA A 148 -17.97 14.83 6.38
N TRP A 149 -16.81 15.46 6.64
CA TRP A 149 -16.32 15.72 7.99
C TRP A 149 -16.88 17.04 8.53
N GLU A 150 -17.61 16.97 9.63
CA GLU A 150 -18.20 18.14 10.29
C GLU A 150 -17.64 18.32 11.70
N GLU A 151 -17.55 19.57 12.14
CA GLU A 151 -17.16 19.89 13.52
C GLU A 151 -18.20 19.36 14.49
N ALA A 152 -17.73 18.63 15.51
CA ALA A 152 -18.57 17.92 16.44
C ALA A 152 -18.26 18.34 17.88
N GLU A 153 -19.27 18.24 18.75
CA GLU A 153 -19.08 18.45 20.18
C GLU A 153 -18.24 17.31 20.79
N GLY A 154 -17.59 17.59 21.91
CA GLY A 154 -16.73 16.62 22.61
C GLY A 154 -17.44 15.30 22.94
N LYS A 155 -18.73 15.33 23.29
CA LYS A 155 -19.51 14.12 23.59
C LYS A 155 -19.78 13.26 22.35
N SER A 156 -20.18 13.88 21.23
CA SER A 156 -20.39 13.16 19.96
C SER A 156 -19.09 12.57 19.43
N PHE A 157 -17.99 13.33 19.54
CA PHE A 157 -16.67 12.86 19.17
C PHE A 157 -16.22 11.67 20.02
N GLN A 158 -16.34 11.75 21.35
CA GLN A 158 -16.01 10.65 22.25
C GLN A 158 -16.82 9.40 21.93
N HIS A 159 -18.14 9.55 21.78
CA HIS A 159 -19.01 8.42 21.47
C HIS A 159 -18.62 7.73 20.16
N ALA A 160 -18.36 8.49 19.10
CA ALA A 160 -17.92 7.94 17.81
C ALA A 160 -16.52 7.28 17.91
N TRP A 161 -15.59 7.86 18.67
CA TRP A 161 -14.25 7.31 18.87
C TRP A 161 -14.28 5.99 19.66
N GLU A 162 -14.98 5.96 20.80
CA GLU A 162 -15.12 4.77 21.63
C GLU A 162 -15.90 3.66 20.92
N THR A 163 -16.91 4.02 20.13
CA THR A 163 -17.64 3.07 19.29
C THR A 163 -16.71 2.45 18.24
N GLU A 164 -15.83 3.23 17.60
CA GLU A 164 -14.84 2.67 16.68
C GLU A 164 -13.87 1.74 17.41
N LEU A 165 -13.32 2.16 18.56
CA LEU A 165 -12.42 1.34 19.39
C LEU A 165 -13.03 0.00 19.82
N ALA A 166 -14.29 0.01 20.26
CA ALA A 166 -14.99 -1.19 20.70
C ALA A 166 -15.21 -2.22 19.58
N ASN A 167 -15.22 -1.76 18.32
CA ASN A 167 -15.40 -2.61 17.14
C ASN A 167 -14.07 -3.04 16.50
N LEU A 168 -12.91 -2.65 17.06
CA LEU A 168 -11.62 -3.06 16.52
C LEU A 168 -11.29 -4.51 16.90
N PRO A 169 -10.77 -5.32 15.96
CA PRO A 169 -10.25 -6.63 16.29
C PRO A 169 -8.96 -6.50 17.12
N GLU A 170 -8.68 -7.47 17.98
CA GLU A 170 -7.43 -7.51 18.76
C GLU A 170 -6.19 -7.66 17.85
N TYR A 171 -6.34 -8.40 16.75
CA TYR A 171 -5.30 -8.63 15.76
C TYR A 171 -5.78 -8.32 14.35
N ARG A 172 -4.87 -7.81 13.53
CA ARG A 172 -5.03 -7.69 12.08
C ARG A 172 -4.23 -8.81 11.43
N THR A 173 -4.91 -9.59 10.59
CA THR A 173 -4.28 -10.61 9.77
C THR A 173 -4.13 -10.12 8.33
N SER A 174 -2.97 -10.36 7.73
CA SER A 174 -2.70 -10.11 6.31
C SER A 174 -1.91 -11.29 5.72
N THR A 175 -2.02 -11.49 4.42
CA THR A 175 -1.29 -12.56 3.72
C THR A 175 -0.33 -11.94 2.72
N PHE A 176 0.89 -12.45 2.67
CA PHE A 176 1.86 -12.11 1.64
C PHE A 176 2.62 -13.34 1.21
N TYR A 177 3.33 -13.24 0.08
CA TYR A 177 4.03 -14.38 -0.49
C TYR A 177 5.54 -14.17 -0.40
N LEU A 178 6.27 -15.22 -0.05
CA LEU A 178 7.71 -15.20 0.12
C LEU A 178 8.36 -16.26 -0.77
N VAL A 179 9.16 -15.83 -1.75
CA VAL A 179 9.97 -16.73 -2.56
C VAL A 179 11.31 -16.96 -1.85
N THR A 180 11.61 -18.20 -1.48
CA THR A 180 12.79 -18.62 -0.71
C THR A 180 13.57 -19.73 -1.42
N GLY A 181 14.84 -19.92 -1.07
CA GLY A 181 15.72 -20.92 -1.69
C GLY A 181 16.68 -20.31 -2.70
N LEU A 182 16.91 -20.97 -3.84
CA LEU A 182 17.89 -20.50 -4.84
C LEU A 182 17.27 -19.43 -5.77
N LEU A 183 17.40 -18.16 -5.39
CA LEU A 183 16.73 -17.06 -6.07
C LEU A 183 17.41 -16.56 -7.35
N LEU A 184 18.76 -16.55 -7.39
CA LEU A 184 19.53 -15.95 -8.50
C LEU A 184 19.12 -16.45 -9.90
N PRO A 185 18.86 -17.74 -10.15
CA PRO A 185 18.46 -18.24 -11.46
C PRO A 185 17.06 -17.82 -11.93
N ILE A 186 16.22 -17.31 -11.02
CA ILE A 186 14.85 -16.87 -11.31
C ILE A 186 14.62 -15.40 -10.96
N TRP A 187 15.71 -14.66 -10.74
CA TRP A 187 15.69 -13.31 -10.18
C TRP A 187 14.99 -12.30 -11.10
N ASP A 188 15.25 -12.41 -12.39
CA ASP A 188 14.65 -11.63 -13.46
C ASP A 188 13.13 -11.83 -13.58
N ARG A 189 12.65 -13.04 -13.26
CA ARG A 189 11.21 -13.37 -13.28
C ARG A 189 10.42 -12.75 -12.13
N MET A 190 11.10 -12.32 -11.07
CA MET A 190 10.50 -11.62 -9.92
C MET A 190 10.52 -10.10 -10.06
N ASP A 191 11.16 -9.55 -11.10
CA ASP A 191 11.22 -8.12 -11.33
C ASP A 191 9.93 -7.63 -12.03
N THR A 192 9.08 -6.96 -11.26
CA THR A 192 7.74 -6.58 -11.71
C THR A 192 7.71 -5.31 -12.55
N GLY A 193 8.84 -4.62 -12.74
CA GLY A 193 8.95 -3.50 -13.70
C GLY A 193 8.07 -2.28 -13.42
N VAL A 194 7.29 -2.26 -12.33
CA VAL A 194 6.50 -1.08 -11.92
C VAL A 194 7.29 -0.32 -10.85
N GLY A 195 7.92 0.78 -11.27
CA GLY A 195 8.42 1.82 -10.37
C GLY A 195 9.61 1.43 -9.49
N GLY A 196 10.63 0.76 -10.04
CA GLY A 196 11.91 0.59 -9.34
C GLY A 196 11.78 0.01 -7.94
N GLY A 197 10.84 -0.90 -7.72
CA GLY A 197 10.64 -1.56 -6.45
C GLY A 197 11.88 -2.37 -6.11
N SER A 198 12.75 -1.81 -5.27
CA SER A 198 14.01 -2.42 -4.83
C SER A 198 13.83 -3.92 -4.58
N LEU A 199 14.69 -4.72 -5.22
CA LEU A 199 14.76 -6.18 -5.08
C LEU A 199 15.31 -6.54 -3.68
N ARG A 200 14.55 -6.21 -2.64
CA ARG A 200 14.87 -6.46 -1.24
C ARG A 200 14.63 -7.91 -0.89
N ILE A 201 15.60 -8.46 -0.17
CA ILE A 201 15.49 -9.73 0.52
C ILE A 201 15.09 -9.46 1.95
N PHE A 202 14.06 -10.17 2.38
CA PHE A 202 13.55 -10.11 3.73
C PHE A 202 13.93 -11.38 4.48
N ARG A 203 14.21 -11.20 5.76
CA ARG A 203 14.32 -12.29 6.73
C ARG A 203 13.11 -12.26 7.63
N LEU A 204 12.53 -13.41 7.92
CA LEU A 204 11.51 -13.54 8.96
C LEU A 204 11.71 -14.84 9.74
N GLN A 205 11.14 -14.89 10.93
CA GLN A 205 11.09 -16.10 11.74
C GLN A 205 9.62 -16.48 11.90
N ALA A 206 9.27 -17.67 11.41
CA ALA A 206 7.92 -18.23 11.56
C ALA A 206 7.71 -18.79 12.97
N ASP A 207 6.45 -18.97 13.35
CA ASP A 207 6.03 -19.42 14.68
C ASP A 207 6.52 -20.85 15.00
N ASP A 208 6.74 -21.66 13.96
CA ASP A 208 7.31 -23.01 14.06
C ASP A 208 8.84 -23.02 14.25
N GLY A 209 9.46 -21.84 14.35
CA GLY A 209 10.89 -21.64 14.54
C GLY A 209 11.70 -21.60 13.24
N GLN A 210 11.07 -21.77 12.07
CA GLN A 210 11.76 -21.68 10.79
C GLN A 210 12.25 -20.25 10.54
N ARG A 211 13.53 -20.12 10.17
CA ARG A 211 14.10 -18.85 9.69
C ARG A 211 14.05 -18.83 8.18
N LEU A 212 13.21 -17.97 7.64
CA LEU A 212 13.00 -17.84 6.21
C LEU A 212 13.73 -16.60 5.70
N LEU A 213 14.37 -16.75 4.53
CA LEU A 213 15.08 -15.68 3.84
C LEU A 213 14.61 -15.68 2.39
N GLY A 214 14.01 -14.59 1.93
CA GLY A 214 13.38 -14.60 0.61
C GLY A 214 12.95 -13.25 0.10
N ARG A 215 12.42 -13.26 -1.12
CA ARG A 215 11.81 -12.10 -1.75
C ARG A 215 10.32 -12.07 -1.46
N VAL A 216 9.82 -10.96 -0.94
CA VAL A 216 8.38 -10.74 -0.79
C VAL A 216 7.78 -10.41 -2.15
N LEU A 217 6.77 -11.17 -2.57
CA LEU A 217 5.90 -10.88 -3.69
C LEU A 217 4.55 -10.42 -3.16
N ARG A 218 4.00 -9.38 -3.79
CA ARG A 218 2.61 -9.00 -3.56
C ARG A 218 1.73 -9.96 -4.33
N GLU A 219 0.56 -10.23 -3.79
CA GLU A 219 -0.40 -11.17 -4.38
C GLU A 219 -0.75 -10.83 -5.84
N LYS A 220 -0.87 -9.53 -6.17
CA LYS A 220 -1.09 -9.04 -7.54
C LYS A 220 0.00 -9.43 -8.54
N ASP A 221 1.21 -9.69 -8.07
CA ASP A 221 2.38 -9.98 -8.89
C ASP A 221 2.57 -11.49 -9.11
N LEU A 222 1.84 -12.33 -8.36
CA LEU A 222 1.92 -13.79 -8.48
C LEU A 222 1.55 -14.31 -9.86
N PRO A 223 0.45 -13.89 -10.51
CA PRO A 223 0.08 -14.45 -11.81
C PRO A 223 1.21 -14.30 -12.84
N ARG A 224 1.82 -13.11 -12.88
CA ARG A 224 2.95 -12.82 -13.78
C ARG A 224 4.20 -13.63 -13.40
N PHE A 225 4.49 -13.78 -12.11
CA PHE A 225 5.64 -14.54 -11.64
C PHE A 225 5.52 -16.03 -12.02
N TYR A 226 4.35 -16.65 -11.79
CA TYR A 226 4.09 -18.04 -12.15
C TYR A 226 4.07 -18.23 -13.68
N ALA A 227 3.47 -17.30 -14.43
CA ALA A 227 3.50 -17.33 -15.89
C ALA A 227 4.94 -17.25 -16.46
N ALA A 228 5.80 -16.41 -15.89
CA ALA A 228 7.21 -16.31 -16.28
C ALA A 228 8.03 -17.59 -15.98
N LEU A 229 7.51 -18.46 -15.10
CA LEU A 229 8.06 -19.77 -14.79
C LEU A 229 7.35 -20.91 -15.54
N GLU A 230 6.38 -20.60 -16.40
CA GLU A 230 5.54 -21.59 -17.09
C GLU A 230 4.80 -22.52 -16.12
N LEU A 231 4.35 -21.96 -14.98
CA LEU A 231 3.60 -22.64 -13.94
C LEU A 231 2.19 -22.05 -13.79
N ASP A 232 1.26 -22.86 -13.29
CA ASP A 232 -0.09 -22.39 -12.94
C ASP A 232 -0.06 -21.59 -11.64
N ALA A 233 -0.52 -20.34 -11.70
CA ALA A 233 -0.63 -19.48 -10.53
C ALA A 233 -1.70 -20.00 -9.54
N PRO A 234 -1.54 -19.78 -8.23
CA PRO A 234 -2.62 -19.96 -7.29
C PRO A 234 -3.82 -19.09 -7.69
N GLU A 235 -5.03 -19.61 -7.53
CA GLU A 235 -6.25 -18.86 -7.78
C GLU A 235 -6.34 -17.70 -6.80
N LEU A 236 -6.49 -16.48 -7.34
CA LEU A 236 -6.61 -15.27 -6.53
C LEU A 236 -7.99 -15.23 -5.89
N ALA A 237 -8.06 -15.38 -4.57
CA ALA A 237 -9.32 -15.28 -3.85
C ALA A 237 -9.93 -13.88 -4.02
N ILE A 238 -11.24 -13.81 -4.21
CA ILE A 238 -11.96 -12.55 -4.46
C ILE A 238 -11.75 -11.54 -3.31
N GLU A 239 -11.81 -12.00 -2.07
CA GLU A 239 -11.58 -11.18 -0.88
C GLU A 239 -10.16 -10.59 -0.84
N ALA A 240 -9.18 -11.35 -1.31
CA ALA A 240 -7.79 -10.94 -1.35
C ALA A 240 -7.56 -9.91 -2.49
N ALA A 241 -8.18 -10.14 -3.65
CA ALA A 241 -8.23 -9.16 -4.74
C ALA A 241 -8.91 -7.84 -4.30
N TRP A 242 -10.02 -7.94 -3.56
CA TRP A 242 -10.75 -6.78 -3.04
C TRP A 242 -9.88 -5.96 -2.07
N THR A 243 -9.27 -6.64 -1.10
CA THR A 243 -8.42 -6.04 -0.08
C THR A 243 -7.18 -5.39 -0.69
N SER A 244 -6.48 -6.07 -1.60
CA SER A 244 -5.29 -5.53 -2.26
C SER A 244 -5.60 -4.31 -3.13
N VAL A 245 -6.77 -4.23 -3.78
CA VAL A 245 -7.17 -3.01 -4.50
C VAL A 245 -7.42 -1.87 -3.51
N LEU A 246 -8.22 -2.10 -2.46
CA LEU A 246 -8.59 -1.05 -1.51
C LEU A 246 -7.43 -0.54 -0.66
N GLU A 247 -6.64 -1.44 -0.09
CA GLU A 247 -5.59 -1.13 0.88
C GLU A 247 -4.25 -0.83 0.18
N ASP A 248 -3.81 -1.72 -0.71
CA ASP A 248 -2.49 -1.61 -1.35
C ASP A 248 -2.49 -0.76 -2.63
N GLY A 249 -3.67 -0.41 -3.13
CA GLY A 249 -3.80 0.26 -4.43
C GLY A 249 -3.38 -0.63 -5.59
N ALA A 250 -3.56 -1.95 -5.45
CA ALA A 250 -3.32 -2.88 -6.55
C ALA A 250 -4.19 -2.53 -7.77
N SER A 251 -3.67 -2.84 -8.95
CA SER A 251 -4.35 -2.62 -10.22
C SER A 251 -4.25 -3.89 -11.05
N TYR A 252 -5.39 -4.40 -11.49
CA TYR A 252 -5.52 -5.63 -12.26
C TYR A 252 -6.05 -5.30 -13.66
N ALA A 253 -5.36 -5.78 -14.69
CA ALA A 253 -5.88 -5.72 -16.05
C ALA A 253 -6.92 -6.84 -16.22
N LEU A 254 -8.10 -6.49 -16.76
CA LEU A 254 -9.13 -7.45 -17.10
C LEU A 254 -9.28 -7.51 -18.62
N VAL A 255 -9.94 -8.56 -19.11
CA VAL A 255 -10.25 -8.70 -20.54
C VAL A 255 -11.04 -7.49 -21.07
N GLN A 256 -11.05 -7.32 -22.39
CA GLN A 256 -11.74 -6.21 -23.07
C GLN A 256 -11.21 -4.82 -22.69
N GLY A 257 -9.96 -4.74 -22.23
CA GLY A 257 -9.28 -3.49 -21.93
C GLY A 257 -9.80 -2.78 -20.68
N LEU A 258 -10.50 -3.51 -19.81
CA LEU A 258 -10.92 -2.99 -18.50
C LEU A 258 -9.78 -3.08 -17.50
N ARG A 259 -9.82 -2.23 -16.47
CA ARG A 259 -8.84 -2.27 -15.39
C ARG A 259 -9.50 -2.04 -14.05
N LEU A 260 -9.34 -2.99 -13.14
CA LEU A 260 -9.73 -2.86 -11.75
C LEU A 260 -8.63 -2.12 -10.99
N ARG A 261 -8.95 -1.01 -10.33
CA ARG A 261 -7.96 -0.25 -9.54
C ARG A 261 -8.60 0.59 -8.44
N ARG A 262 -7.76 1.10 -7.54
CA ARG A 262 -8.17 2.13 -6.57
C ARG A 262 -8.21 3.51 -7.22
N SER A 263 -9.25 4.27 -6.87
CA SER A 263 -9.38 5.68 -7.20
C SER A 263 -9.69 6.49 -5.96
N ARG A 264 -9.02 7.64 -5.82
CA ARG A 264 -9.34 8.61 -4.77
C ARG A 264 -10.27 9.67 -5.34
N ILE A 265 -11.50 9.73 -4.85
CA ILE A 265 -12.53 10.68 -5.30
C ILE A 265 -13.08 11.36 -4.06
N MET A 266 -13.02 12.70 -4.02
CA MET A 266 -13.46 13.50 -2.87
C MET A 266 -12.90 13.01 -1.52
N GLY A 267 -11.60 12.66 -1.51
CA GLY A 267 -10.91 12.19 -0.31
C GLY A 267 -11.17 10.74 0.10
N GLU A 268 -12.09 10.04 -0.57
CA GLU A 268 -12.43 8.64 -0.29
C GLU A 268 -11.76 7.68 -1.28
N ASN A 269 -11.28 6.54 -0.77
CA ASN A 269 -10.76 5.45 -1.61
C ASN A 269 -11.94 4.62 -2.12
N ARG A 270 -12.08 4.52 -3.44
CA ARG A 270 -13.14 3.77 -4.12
C ARG A 270 -12.52 2.73 -5.05
N VAL A 271 -13.21 1.60 -5.22
CA VAL A 271 -12.85 0.57 -6.18
C VAL A 271 -13.46 0.94 -7.53
N GLU A 272 -12.62 1.19 -8.53
CA GLU A 272 -13.03 1.59 -9.87
C GLU A 272 -12.77 0.48 -10.89
N ILE A 273 -13.75 0.26 -11.77
CA ILE A 273 -13.56 -0.44 -13.03
C ILE A 273 -13.35 0.62 -14.10
N GLU A 274 -12.08 0.88 -14.42
CA GLU A 274 -11.71 1.78 -15.50
C GLU A 274 -12.09 1.13 -16.83
N VAL A 275 -13.06 1.76 -17.49
CA VAL A 275 -13.55 1.34 -18.81
C VAL A 275 -12.74 2.07 -19.87
N GLY A 276 -12.16 1.31 -20.80
CA GLY A 276 -11.54 1.85 -22.01
C GLY A 276 -12.56 2.43 -23.00
N SER A 277 -12.24 2.39 -24.30
CA SER A 277 -13.16 2.83 -25.35
C SER A 277 -14.05 1.67 -25.80
N GLY A 278 -15.34 1.69 -25.44
CA GLY A 278 -16.30 0.70 -25.91
C GLY A 278 -17.76 1.07 -25.57
N PRO A 279 -18.70 1.04 -26.53
CA PRO A 279 -20.11 1.32 -26.25
C PRO A 279 -20.75 0.20 -25.40
N GLY A 280 -21.68 0.55 -24.51
CA GLY A 280 -22.52 -0.41 -23.75
C GLY A 280 -21.87 -1.08 -22.53
N MET A 281 -20.59 -0.82 -22.25
CA MET A 281 -19.89 -1.46 -21.13
C MET A 281 -20.43 -1.04 -19.76
N PHE A 282 -20.76 0.24 -19.62
CA PHE A 282 -21.30 0.79 -18.38
C PHE A 282 -22.63 0.16 -17.98
N ASP A 283 -23.50 -0.14 -18.95
CA ASP A 283 -24.81 -0.74 -18.66
C ASP A 283 -24.63 -2.20 -18.21
N THR A 284 -23.67 -2.92 -18.79
CA THR A 284 -23.29 -4.26 -18.33
C THR A 284 -22.77 -4.23 -16.90
N LEU A 285 -21.89 -3.28 -16.57
CA LEU A 285 -21.36 -3.13 -15.21
C LEU A 285 -22.47 -2.78 -14.20
N ILE A 286 -23.44 -1.96 -14.58
CA ILE A 286 -24.61 -1.67 -13.73
C ILE A 286 -25.41 -2.94 -13.45
N HIS A 287 -25.65 -3.78 -14.45
CA HIS A 287 -26.34 -5.06 -14.27
C HIS A 287 -25.60 -6.02 -13.33
N LEU A 288 -24.27 -5.92 -13.23
CA LEU A 288 -23.45 -6.71 -12.30
C LEU A 288 -23.45 -6.14 -10.87
N GLY A 289 -23.96 -4.92 -10.67
CA GLY A 289 -24.04 -4.25 -9.37
C GLY A 289 -23.11 -3.05 -9.20
N CYS A 290 -22.37 -2.65 -10.24
CA CYS A 290 -21.54 -1.44 -10.20
C CYS A 290 -22.39 -0.18 -10.25
N MET A 291 -21.93 0.88 -9.58
CA MET A 291 -22.48 2.23 -9.69
C MET A 291 -21.73 3.03 -10.74
N THR A 292 -22.41 3.97 -11.42
CA THR A 292 -21.74 4.88 -12.36
C THR A 292 -21.98 6.32 -11.99
N GLU A 293 -20.94 7.14 -12.08
CA GLU A 293 -20.98 8.58 -11.81
C GLU A 293 -20.28 9.36 -12.92
N ILE A 294 -20.67 10.61 -13.14
CA ILE A 294 -19.97 11.53 -14.03
C ILE A 294 -19.03 12.38 -13.19
N ILE A 295 -17.72 12.18 -13.36
CA ILE A 295 -16.67 12.90 -12.64
C ILE A 295 -15.72 13.50 -13.67
N GLN A 296 -15.46 14.81 -13.57
CA GLN A 296 -14.63 15.54 -14.54
C GLN A 296 -15.07 15.29 -16.00
N TYR A 297 -16.37 15.37 -16.26
CA TYR A 297 -16.99 15.17 -17.58
C TYR A 297 -16.82 13.76 -18.18
N ARG A 298 -16.39 12.77 -17.39
CA ARG A 298 -16.28 11.37 -17.82
C ARG A 298 -17.18 10.49 -16.97
N ARG A 299 -17.92 9.59 -17.63
CA ARG A 299 -18.65 8.51 -16.95
C ARG A 299 -17.62 7.49 -16.43
N ARG A 300 -17.71 7.15 -15.15
CA ARG A 300 -16.80 6.23 -14.46
C ARG A 300 -17.63 5.18 -13.72
N ALA A 301 -17.11 3.97 -13.57
CA ALA A 301 -17.82 2.85 -12.94
C ALA A 301 -17.09 2.42 -11.67
N PHE A 302 -17.83 2.18 -10.60
CA PHE A 302 -17.28 1.83 -9.30
C PHE A 302 -18.01 0.63 -8.71
N ILE A 303 -17.30 -0.17 -7.94
CA ILE A 303 -17.91 -1.17 -7.06
C ILE A 303 -18.18 -0.49 -5.70
N PRO A 304 -19.40 -0.59 -5.15
CA PRO A 304 -19.71 -0.06 -3.82
C PRO A 304 -18.79 -0.64 -2.75
N VAL A 305 -18.18 0.23 -1.93
CA VAL A 305 -17.36 -0.20 -0.79
C VAL A 305 -18.28 -0.53 0.38
N CYS A 306 -18.88 -1.71 0.33
CA CYS A 306 -19.77 -2.24 1.35
C CYS A 306 -19.56 -3.76 1.50
N ALA A 307 -20.30 -4.41 2.40
CA ALA A 307 -20.21 -5.86 2.61
C ALA A 307 -20.48 -6.69 1.33
N GLN A 308 -21.23 -6.15 0.36
CA GLN A 308 -21.51 -6.80 -0.93
C GLN A 308 -20.44 -6.51 -2.00
N GLY A 309 -19.45 -5.67 -1.70
CA GLY A 309 -18.40 -5.28 -2.64
C GLY A 309 -17.64 -6.47 -3.22
N PRO A 310 -17.14 -7.40 -2.39
CA PRO A 310 -16.50 -8.63 -2.86
C PRO A 310 -17.41 -9.49 -3.75
N ASP A 311 -18.70 -9.65 -3.42
CA ASP A 311 -19.65 -10.41 -4.25
C ASP A 311 -19.85 -9.77 -5.64
N ILE A 312 -19.91 -8.44 -5.69
CA ILE A 312 -20.01 -7.70 -6.97
C ILE A 312 -18.70 -7.87 -7.75
N LEU A 313 -17.55 -7.82 -7.08
CA LEU A 313 -16.25 -8.10 -7.70
C LEU A 313 -16.21 -9.52 -8.28
N ALA A 314 -16.71 -10.53 -7.57
CA ALA A 314 -16.80 -11.90 -8.07
C ALA A 314 -17.58 -11.98 -9.39
N LYS A 315 -18.77 -11.35 -9.45
CA LYS A 315 -19.57 -11.28 -10.68
C LYS A 315 -18.86 -10.57 -11.83
N VAL A 316 -18.11 -9.50 -11.51
CA VAL A 316 -17.31 -8.77 -12.50
C VAL A 316 -16.18 -9.65 -13.03
N LEU A 317 -15.47 -10.38 -12.17
CA LEU A 317 -14.36 -11.24 -12.57
C LEU A 317 -14.82 -12.52 -13.30
N ASP A 318 -16.01 -13.04 -12.98
CA ASP A 318 -16.64 -14.14 -13.73
C ASP A 318 -16.95 -13.71 -15.18
N ARG A 319 -17.47 -12.48 -15.35
CA ARG A 319 -17.78 -11.94 -16.67
C ARG A 319 -16.55 -11.41 -17.43
N PHE A 320 -15.62 -10.80 -16.71
CA PHE A 320 -14.42 -10.15 -17.22
C PHE A 320 -13.20 -10.65 -16.42
N PRO A 321 -12.69 -11.85 -16.76
CA PRO A 321 -11.53 -12.43 -16.08
C PRO A 321 -10.30 -11.52 -16.17
N MET A 322 -9.39 -11.69 -15.21
CA MET A 322 -8.09 -11.03 -15.24
C MET A 322 -7.29 -11.51 -16.46
N VAL A 323 -6.56 -10.61 -17.10
CA VAL A 323 -5.63 -10.99 -18.18
C VAL A 323 -4.44 -11.68 -17.53
N ALA A 324 -4.17 -12.93 -17.93
CA ALA A 324 -2.91 -13.57 -17.63
C ALA A 324 -1.79 -12.76 -18.32
N GLY A 325 -1.01 -12.05 -17.51
CA GLY A 325 0.10 -11.21 -17.97
C GLY A 325 1.33 -12.01 -18.32
#